data_AF-A0A7S3IVR3-F1
#
_entry.id   AF-A0A7S3IVR3-F1
#
_cell.length_a   1.000
_cell.length_b   1.000
_cell.length_c   1.000
_cell.angle_alpha   90.00
_cell.angle_beta   90.00
_cell.angle_gamma   90.00
#
_symmetry.space_group_name_H-M   'P 1'
#
loop_
_entity.id
_entity.type
_entity.pdbx_description
1 polymer ?
#
loop_
_entity_poly.entity_id
_entity_poly.type
_entity_poly.pdbx_seq_one_letter_code
_entity_poly.pdbx_strand_id
1 'polypeptide(L)'
;MYVARQSLGGAAYTAWSGFPQMLDEYSPTVTFEGDNTMLAQQSFNFLSKMAKRAMIGKDAGKLDPFLSYLNELNAKGEAPFCSATRPEHFMNLEIVAEALRVNLLHKLKGLMAKMHDSKVSKKDFVNSVAAIDIVKVAEAHIRFVSFSIWKKKVDEGGIKCKNLRKHLANLCVLYGLWQ
;
A
#
# COMPACT_ATOMS: atom_id res chain seq x y z
N MET A 1 -14.35 2.26 -11.17
CA MET A 1 -15.49 2.61 -12.05
C MET A 1 -16.57 1.52 -12.11
N TYR A 2 -16.23 0.23 -12.16
CA TYR A 2 -17.23 -0.85 -12.18
C TYR A 2 -18.22 -0.81 -11.00
N VAL A 3 -17.72 -0.66 -9.77
CA VAL A 3 -18.57 -0.56 -8.56
C VAL A 3 -19.53 0.63 -8.64
N ALA A 4 -19.03 1.82 -9.03
CA ALA A 4 -19.86 3.02 -9.17
C ALA A 4 -20.97 2.85 -10.21
N ARG A 5 -20.68 2.19 -11.35
CA ARG A 5 -21.68 1.84 -12.35
C ARG A 5 -22.76 0.91 -11.78
N GLN A 6 -22.35 -0.11 -11.02
CA GLN A 6 -23.27 -1.06 -10.38
C GLN A 6 -24.15 -0.39 -9.31
N SER A 7 -23.61 0.57 -8.56
CA SER A 7 -24.37 1.34 -7.55
C SER A 7 -25.51 2.16 -8.15
N LEU A 8 -25.47 2.48 -9.44
CA LEU A 8 -26.50 3.23 -10.15
C LEU A 8 -27.48 2.32 -10.92
N GLY A 9 -27.33 1.00 -10.83
CA GLY A 9 -28.22 0.03 -11.44
C GLY A 9 -28.32 0.15 -12.97
N GLY A 10 -29.51 -0.10 -13.52
CA GLY A 10 -29.74 -0.14 -14.97
C GLY A 10 -29.47 1.19 -15.68
N ALA A 11 -29.63 2.33 -15.01
CA ALA A 11 -29.42 3.64 -15.61
C ALA A 11 -27.97 3.83 -16.10
N ALA A 12 -27.00 3.29 -15.36
CA ALA A 12 -25.58 3.39 -15.70
C ALA A 12 -25.10 2.33 -16.73
N TYR A 13 -26.00 1.49 -17.24
CA TYR A 13 -25.72 0.64 -18.42
C TYR A 13 -25.93 1.40 -19.73
N THR A 14 -26.66 2.51 -19.71
CA THR A 14 -26.88 3.32 -20.91
C THR A 14 -25.61 4.06 -21.31
N ALA A 15 -25.38 4.23 -22.62
CA ALA A 15 -24.24 5.01 -23.12
C ALA A 15 -24.25 6.46 -22.60
N TRP A 16 -25.45 7.04 -22.41
CA TRP A 16 -25.66 8.40 -21.88
C TRP A 16 -25.14 8.60 -20.45
N SER A 17 -24.95 7.52 -19.69
CA SER A 17 -24.36 7.60 -18.35
C SER A 17 -22.85 7.87 -18.35
N GLY A 18 -22.18 7.74 -19.49
CA GLY A 18 -20.73 7.89 -19.63
C GLY A 18 -19.90 6.74 -19.05
N PHE A 19 -20.45 5.92 -18.12
CA PHE A 19 -19.72 4.82 -17.50
C PHE A 19 -19.21 3.77 -18.50
N PRO A 20 -19.99 3.31 -19.51
CA PRO A 20 -19.49 2.33 -20.47
C PRO A 20 -18.26 2.84 -21.22
N GLN A 21 -18.30 4.09 -21.70
CA GLN A 21 -17.19 4.70 -22.42
C GLN A 21 -15.97 4.88 -21.52
N MET A 22 -16.14 5.43 -20.32
CA MET A 22 -15.02 5.60 -19.38
C MET A 22 -14.37 4.26 -19.01
N LEU A 23 -15.16 3.19 -18.86
CA LEU A 23 -14.64 1.85 -18.58
C LEU A 23 -13.82 1.31 -19.76
N ASP A 24 -14.31 1.50 -20.98
CA ASP A 24 -13.62 1.06 -22.19
C ASP A 24 -12.29 1.79 -22.37
N GLU A 25 -12.31 3.13 -22.25
CA GLU A 25 -11.13 3.99 -22.35
C GLU A 25 -10.08 3.71 -21.25
N TYR A 26 -10.52 3.40 -20.03
CA TYR A 26 -9.62 3.12 -18.92
C TYR A 26 -9.13 1.68 -18.89
N SER A 27 -9.86 0.74 -19.51
CA SER A 27 -9.53 -0.69 -19.50
C SER A 27 -8.10 -1.03 -19.90
N PRO A 28 -7.44 -0.34 -20.86
CA PRO A 28 -6.09 -0.71 -21.29
C PRO A 28 -4.99 -0.23 -20.33
N THR A 29 -5.30 0.68 -19.40
CA THR A 29 -4.31 1.29 -18.49
C THR A 29 -3.62 0.29 -17.56
N VAL A 30 -4.21 -0.89 -17.35
CA VAL A 30 -3.63 -1.96 -16.53
C VAL A 30 -2.57 -2.80 -17.25
N THR A 31 -2.42 -2.58 -18.56
CA THR A 31 -1.49 -3.32 -19.44
C THR A 31 -0.56 -2.37 -20.20
N PHE A 32 -1.02 -1.15 -20.52
CA PHE A 32 -0.19 -0.12 -21.13
C PHE A 32 1.01 0.21 -20.22
N GLU A 33 2.17 0.44 -20.82
CA GLU A 33 3.45 0.72 -20.14
C GLU A 33 4.01 -0.42 -19.25
N GLY A 34 3.29 -1.53 -19.14
CA GLY A 34 3.69 -2.71 -18.41
C GLY A 34 2.51 -3.36 -17.72
N ASP A 35 2.40 -4.68 -17.81
CA ASP A 35 1.38 -5.42 -17.08
C ASP A 35 1.51 -5.16 -15.57
N ASN A 36 0.39 -4.84 -14.91
CA ASN A 36 0.36 -4.52 -13.49
C ASN A 36 1.01 -5.60 -12.60
N THR A 37 0.88 -6.88 -12.96
CA THR A 37 1.49 -7.98 -12.20
C THR A 37 3.01 -7.94 -12.34
N MET A 38 3.52 -7.68 -13.54
CA MET A 38 4.94 -7.50 -13.80
C MET A 38 5.50 -6.27 -13.05
N LEU A 39 4.77 -5.16 -13.05
CA LEU A 39 5.15 -3.95 -12.31
C LEU A 39 5.16 -4.17 -10.80
N ALA A 40 4.20 -4.94 -10.27
CA ALA A 40 4.17 -5.34 -8.86
C ALA A 40 5.39 -6.20 -8.48
N GLN A 41 5.79 -7.15 -9.33
CA GLN A 41 6.99 -7.96 -9.12
C GLN A 41 8.28 -7.11 -9.16
N GLN A 42 8.38 -6.14 -10.08
CA GLN A 42 9.51 -5.21 -10.11
C GLN A 42 9.59 -4.36 -8.83
N SER A 43 8.44 -3.85 -8.38
CA SER A 43 8.32 -3.09 -7.14
C SER A 43 8.76 -3.91 -5.93
N PHE A 44 8.34 -5.17 -5.85
CA PHE A 44 8.77 -6.09 -4.80
C PHE A 44 10.28 -6.40 -4.84
N ASN A 45 10.86 -6.58 -6.01
CA ASN A 45 12.31 -6.80 -6.15
C ASN A 45 13.11 -5.61 -5.62
N PHE A 46 12.66 -4.40 -5.93
CA PHE A 46 13.23 -3.16 -5.38
C PHE A 46 13.04 -3.10 -3.86
N LEU A 47 11.83 -3.34 -3.37
CA LEU A 47 11.50 -3.30 -1.94
C LEU A 47 12.34 -4.31 -1.14
N SER A 48 12.47 -5.54 -1.63
CA SER A 48 13.30 -6.59 -1.04
C SER A 48 14.78 -6.20 -0.97
N LYS A 49 15.29 -5.51 -2.01
CA LYS A 49 16.66 -5.00 -2.02
C LYS A 49 16.86 -3.93 -0.96
N MET A 50 15.91 -3.02 -0.79
CA MET A 50 15.96 -1.97 0.22
C MET A 50 15.81 -2.53 1.64
N ALA A 51 14.92 -3.51 1.84
CA ALA A 51 14.78 -4.23 3.10
C ALA A 51 16.08 -4.93 3.52
N LYS A 52 16.77 -5.62 2.59
CA LYS A 52 18.09 -6.21 2.85
C LYS A 52 19.14 -5.17 3.27
N ARG A 53 19.12 -3.99 2.66
CA ARG A 53 20.03 -2.89 3.06
C ARG A 53 19.73 -2.42 4.48
N ALA A 54 18.44 -2.23 4.81
CA ALA A 54 18.00 -1.84 6.14
C ALA A 54 18.43 -2.87 7.21
N MET A 55 18.26 -4.17 6.93
CA MET A 55 18.68 -5.27 7.82
C MET A 55 20.19 -5.31 8.10
N ILE A 56 21.03 -4.77 7.22
CA ILE A 56 22.49 -4.67 7.41
C ILE A 56 22.85 -3.34 8.11
N GLY A 57 21.87 -2.58 8.59
CA GLY A 57 22.06 -1.30 9.28
C GLY A 57 22.32 -0.11 8.36
N LYS A 58 22.13 -0.26 7.03
CA LYS A 58 22.20 0.87 6.10
C LYS A 58 20.84 1.54 6.02
N ASP A 59 20.80 2.85 6.29
CA ASP A 59 19.57 3.64 6.23
C ASP A 59 18.89 3.58 4.85
N ALA A 60 17.70 2.99 4.80
CA ALA A 60 16.86 2.94 3.60
C ALA A 60 16.22 4.31 3.28
N GLY A 61 16.00 5.14 4.30
CA GLY A 61 15.44 6.48 4.21
C GLY A 61 16.36 7.47 3.48
N LYS A 62 17.67 7.18 3.39
CA LYS A 62 18.63 7.99 2.64
C LYS A 62 18.29 8.09 1.15
N LEU A 63 17.67 7.06 0.58
CA LEU A 63 17.28 7.06 -0.84
C LEU A 63 15.94 7.78 -1.05
N ASP A 64 14.98 7.47 -0.18
CA ASP A 64 13.66 8.09 -0.18
C ASP A 64 13.11 8.08 1.26
N PRO A 65 12.71 9.23 1.83
CA PRO A 65 12.11 9.32 3.15
C PRO A 65 10.92 8.36 3.37
N PHE A 66 10.15 8.04 2.31
CA PHE A 66 9.03 7.11 2.39
C PHE A 66 9.46 5.65 2.58
N LEU A 67 10.76 5.34 2.50
CA LEU A 67 11.33 4.02 2.79
C LEU A 67 11.95 3.90 4.18
N SER A 68 11.96 4.98 4.97
CA SER A 68 12.52 5.00 6.33
C SER A 68 11.94 3.93 7.27
N TYR A 69 10.65 3.57 7.08
CA TYR A 69 9.98 2.52 7.86
C TYR A 69 10.66 1.14 7.73
N LEU A 70 11.41 0.88 6.66
CA LEU A 70 12.16 -0.37 6.49
C LEU A 70 13.29 -0.53 7.49
N ASN A 71 13.80 0.56 8.06
CA ASN A 71 14.86 0.53 9.06
C ASN A 71 14.44 -0.23 10.33
N GLU A 72 13.14 -0.31 10.60
CA GLU A 72 12.60 -1.09 11.72
C GLU A 72 12.78 -2.61 11.54
N LEU A 73 13.06 -3.09 10.33
CA LEU A 73 13.42 -4.49 10.10
C LEU A 73 14.74 -4.87 10.79
N ASN A 74 15.60 -3.89 11.11
CA ASN A 74 16.83 -4.09 11.87
C ASN A 74 16.62 -3.99 13.39
N ALA A 75 15.47 -3.49 13.85
CA ALA A 75 15.20 -3.36 15.28
C ALA A 75 15.14 -4.76 15.90
N LYS A 76 15.95 -4.97 16.96
CA LYS A 76 15.89 -6.19 17.77
C LYS A 76 14.74 -6.03 18.76
N GLY A 77 13.55 -6.45 18.35
CA GLY A 77 12.34 -6.38 19.16
C GLY A 77 11.17 -7.07 18.50
N GLU A 78 10.16 -7.39 19.30
CA GLU A 78 8.87 -7.83 18.79
C GLU A 78 8.15 -6.66 18.10
N ALA A 79 7.26 -6.98 17.16
CA ALA A 79 6.42 -5.94 16.55
C ALA A 79 5.58 -5.25 17.63
N PRO A 80 5.38 -3.92 17.54
CA PRO A 80 4.58 -3.22 18.53
C PRO A 80 3.14 -3.74 18.55
N PHE A 81 2.57 -3.84 19.74
CA PHE A 81 1.16 -4.17 19.92
C PHE A 81 0.31 -2.93 19.63
N CYS A 82 -0.83 -3.15 18.96
CA CYS A 82 -1.78 -2.07 18.71
C CYS A 82 -2.32 -1.52 20.04
N SER A 83 -2.15 -0.21 20.26
CA SER A 83 -2.64 0.50 21.44
C SER A 83 -4.15 0.80 21.40
N ALA A 84 -4.81 0.52 20.26
CA ALA A 84 -6.24 0.76 20.10
C ALA A 84 -7.08 -0.27 20.87
N THR A 85 -7.83 0.20 21.87
CA THR A 85 -8.75 -0.63 22.66
C THR A 85 -10.23 -0.36 22.34
N ARG A 86 -10.53 0.70 21.58
CA ARG A 86 -11.88 1.09 21.19
C ARG A 86 -11.95 1.55 19.73
N PRO A 87 -13.12 1.45 19.06
CA PRO A 87 -13.26 1.85 17.65
C PRO A 87 -12.84 3.30 17.38
N GLU A 88 -13.08 4.22 18.31
CA GLU A 88 -12.79 5.64 18.14
C GLU A 88 -11.28 5.92 18.01
N HIS A 89 -10.43 5.01 18.52
CA HIS A 89 -8.98 5.15 18.39
C HIS A 89 -8.54 5.04 16.92
N PHE A 90 -9.28 4.31 16.08
CA PHE A 90 -9.00 4.21 14.65
C PHE A 90 -9.33 5.47 13.85
N MET A 91 -9.93 6.49 14.49
CA MET A 91 -10.04 7.84 13.90
C MET A 91 -8.72 8.62 13.99
N ASN A 92 -7.71 8.10 14.69
CA ASN A 92 -6.38 8.68 14.75
C ASN A 92 -5.53 8.18 13.56
N LEU A 93 -5.09 9.13 12.71
CA LEU A 93 -4.25 8.84 11.56
C LEU A 93 -2.92 8.16 11.92
N GLU A 94 -2.36 8.41 13.09
CA GLU A 94 -1.11 7.76 13.54
C GLU A 94 -1.31 6.27 13.84
N ILE A 95 -2.42 5.93 14.50
CA ILE A 95 -2.75 4.53 14.83
C ILE A 95 -2.98 3.75 13.53
N VAL A 96 -3.69 4.35 12.57
CA VAL A 96 -3.89 3.74 11.25
C VAL A 96 -2.56 3.62 10.50
N ALA A 97 -1.72 4.66 10.49
CA ALA A 97 -0.39 4.61 9.87
C ALA A 97 0.45 3.46 10.44
N GLU A 98 0.49 3.35 11.77
CA GLU A 98 1.22 2.32 12.48
C GLU A 98 0.71 0.92 12.12
N ALA A 99 -0.60 0.70 12.15
CA ALA A 99 -1.20 -0.59 11.81
C ALA A 99 -0.85 -1.02 10.37
N LEU A 100 -0.95 -0.10 9.41
CA LEU A 100 -0.59 -0.34 8.01
C LEU A 100 0.89 -0.68 7.85
N ARG A 101 1.76 0.09 8.53
CA ARG A 101 3.21 -0.09 8.51
C ARG A 101 3.62 -1.45 9.09
N VAL A 102 3.11 -1.81 10.27
CA VAL A 102 3.40 -3.08 10.94
C VAL A 102 2.92 -4.25 10.10
N ASN A 103 1.72 -4.15 9.53
CA ASN A 103 1.17 -5.17 8.63
C ASN A 103 2.07 -5.39 7.40
N LEU A 104 2.49 -4.32 6.75
CA LEU A 104 3.41 -4.36 5.61
C LEU A 104 4.74 -5.00 5.98
N LEU A 105 5.37 -4.56 7.07
CA LEU A 105 6.65 -5.09 7.54
C LEU A 105 6.56 -6.58 7.88
N HIS A 106 5.47 -7.01 8.52
CA HIS A 106 5.22 -8.41 8.83
C HIS A 106 5.11 -9.27 7.55
N LYS A 107 4.29 -8.84 6.57
CA LYS A 107 4.14 -9.56 5.30
C LYS A 107 5.46 -9.63 4.53
N LEU A 108 6.20 -8.52 4.47
CA LEU A 108 7.48 -8.43 3.79
C LEU A 108 8.52 -9.35 4.44
N LYS A 109 8.65 -9.31 5.79
CA LYS A 109 9.58 -10.16 6.53
C LYS A 109 9.24 -11.65 6.35
N GLY A 110 7.97 -12.02 6.47
CA GLY A 110 7.52 -13.40 6.26
C GLY A 110 7.81 -13.90 4.85
N LEU A 111 7.56 -13.07 3.82
CA LEU A 111 7.83 -13.42 2.44
C LEU A 111 9.33 -13.52 2.13
N MET A 112 10.15 -12.63 2.69
CA MET A 112 11.61 -12.69 2.57
C MET A 112 12.20 -13.92 3.26
N ALA A 113 11.67 -14.33 4.41
CA ALA A 113 12.06 -15.56 5.09
C ALA A 113 11.71 -16.79 4.23
N LYS A 114 10.47 -16.87 3.71
CA LYS A 114 10.08 -17.93 2.76
C LYS A 114 11.00 -18.00 1.54
N MET A 115 11.40 -16.84 1.01
CA MET A 115 12.33 -16.78 -0.14
C MET A 115 13.74 -17.27 0.22
N HIS A 116 14.20 -16.99 1.44
CA HIS A 116 15.50 -17.43 1.94
C HIS A 116 15.54 -18.95 2.16
N ASP A 117 14.47 -19.52 2.73
CA ASP A 117 14.38 -20.94 3.07
C ASP A 117 13.97 -21.81 1.87
N SER A 118 13.60 -21.19 0.76
CA SER A 118 13.20 -21.89 -0.45
C SER A 118 14.38 -22.53 -1.16
N LYS A 119 14.16 -23.76 -1.65
CA LYS A 119 15.13 -24.49 -2.50
C LYS A 119 14.96 -24.19 -3.99
N VAL A 120 13.92 -23.45 -4.39
CA VAL A 120 13.69 -23.11 -5.79
C VAL A 120 14.55 -21.93 -6.22
N SER A 121 14.75 -21.76 -7.53
CA SER A 121 15.45 -20.59 -8.05
C SER A 121 14.70 -19.30 -7.65
N LYS A 122 15.43 -18.20 -7.48
CA LYS A 122 14.80 -16.89 -7.19
C LYS A 122 13.74 -16.53 -8.24
N LYS A 123 13.99 -16.88 -9.51
CA LYS A 123 13.07 -16.59 -10.62
C LYS A 123 11.77 -17.39 -10.46
N ASP A 124 11.86 -18.69 -10.18
CA ASP A 124 10.69 -19.54 -10.01
C ASP A 124 9.93 -19.21 -8.73
N PHE A 125 10.63 -18.80 -7.68
CA PHE A 125 10.00 -18.30 -6.46
C PHE A 125 9.13 -17.08 -6.75
N VAL A 126 9.68 -16.09 -7.45
CA VAL A 126 8.98 -14.83 -7.76
C VAL A 126 7.85 -15.04 -8.75
N ASN A 127 8.06 -15.85 -9.79
CA ASN A 127 7.12 -15.97 -10.90
C ASN A 127 6.00 -16.99 -10.64
N SER A 128 6.26 -18.01 -9.81
CA SER A 128 5.34 -19.15 -9.71
C SER A 128 4.93 -19.43 -8.26
N VAL A 129 5.88 -19.53 -7.33
CA VAL A 129 5.58 -19.98 -5.96
C VAL A 129 4.91 -18.89 -5.13
N ALA A 130 5.40 -17.66 -5.22
CA ALA A 130 4.98 -16.56 -4.37
C ALA A 130 4.42 -15.36 -5.15
N ALA A 131 4.09 -15.52 -6.43
CA ALA A 131 3.63 -14.42 -7.28
C ALA A 131 2.44 -13.66 -6.66
N ILE A 132 1.46 -14.37 -6.11
CA ILE A 132 0.29 -13.76 -5.45
C ILE A 132 0.69 -13.03 -4.17
N ASP A 133 1.55 -13.61 -3.34
CA ASP A 133 2.02 -12.99 -2.10
C ASP A 133 2.85 -11.73 -2.39
N ILE A 134 3.63 -11.75 -3.47
CA ILE A 134 4.42 -10.62 -3.97
C ILE A 134 3.51 -9.46 -4.38
N VAL A 135 2.46 -9.73 -5.15
CA VAL A 135 1.47 -8.71 -5.54
C VAL A 135 0.83 -8.10 -4.29
N LYS A 136 0.40 -8.93 -3.32
CA LYS A 136 -0.19 -8.45 -2.07
C LYS A 136 0.77 -7.57 -1.26
N VAL A 137 2.07 -7.89 -1.23
CA VAL A 137 3.08 -7.06 -0.56
C VAL A 137 3.31 -5.74 -1.31
N ALA A 138 3.37 -5.78 -2.64
CA ALA A 138 3.51 -4.57 -3.45
C ALA A 138 2.29 -3.64 -3.29
N GLU A 139 1.07 -4.18 -3.30
CA GLU A 139 -0.15 -3.43 -3.03
C GLU A 139 -0.17 -2.83 -1.63
N ALA A 140 0.19 -3.61 -0.60
CA ALA A 140 0.29 -3.11 0.78
C ALA A 140 1.32 -1.97 0.89
N HIS A 141 2.44 -2.06 0.18
CA HIS A 141 3.45 -1.01 0.11
C HIS A 141 2.92 0.26 -0.55
N ILE A 142 2.31 0.14 -1.73
CA ILE A 142 1.73 1.28 -2.46
C ILE A 142 0.67 1.96 -1.61
N ARG A 143 -0.25 1.18 -0.99
CA ARG A 143 -1.29 1.71 -0.10
C ARG A 143 -0.71 2.46 1.09
N PHE A 144 0.31 1.91 1.74
CA PHE A 144 0.96 2.57 2.88
C PHE A 144 1.65 3.89 2.46
N VAL A 145 2.33 3.91 1.32
CA VAL A 145 2.97 5.11 0.79
C VAL A 145 1.91 6.17 0.42
N SER A 146 0.85 5.79 -0.30
CA SER A 146 -0.26 6.68 -0.63
C SER A 146 -0.92 7.28 0.62
N PHE A 147 -1.18 6.44 1.64
CA PHE A 147 -1.70 6.89 2.93
C PHE A 147 -0.74 7.88 3.61
N SER A 148 0.57 7.57 3.63
CA SER A 148 1.59 8.41 4.26
C SER A 148 1.72 9.77 3.58
N ILE A 149 1.66 9.81 2.24
CA ILE A 149 1.66 11.05 1.47
C ILE A 149 0.41 11.88 1.79
N TRP A 150 -0.76 11.25 1.81
CA TRP A 150 -2.01 11.93 2.12
C TRP A 150 -1.99 12.48 3.55
N LYS A 151 -1.67 11.65 4.54
CA LYS A 151 -1.52 12.05 5.94
C LYS A 151 -0.59 13.25 6.07
N LYS A 152 0.59 13.19 5.46
CA LYS A 152 1.55 14.29 5.46
C LYS A 152 0.93 15.59 4.91
N LYS A 153 0.15 15.53 3.83
CA LYS A 153 -0.53 16.71 3.28
C LYS A 153 -1.63 17.28 4.17
N VAL A 154 -2.31 16.43 4.95
CA VAL A 154 -3.28 16.88 5.96
C VAL A 154 -2.56 17.57 7.12
N ASP A 155 -1.39 17.07 7.52
CA ASP A 155 -0.60 17.55 8.64
C ASP A 155 0.23 18.82 8.30
N GLU A 156 0.72 18.97 7.07
CA GLU A 156 1.59 20.06 6.58
C GLU A 156 0.97 21.48 6.67
N GLY A 157 -0.27 21.62 7.15
CA GLY A 157 -0.86 22.90 7.51
C GLY A 157 -1.27 23.79 6.33
N GLY A 158 -0.99 23.39 5.08
CA GLY A 158 -1.33 24.12 3.86
C GLY A 158 -2.85 24.31 3.63
N ILE A 159 -3.67 23.49 4.27
CA ILE A 159 -5.14 23.60 4.20
C ILE A 159 -5.62 24.59 5.27
N LYS A 160 -5.91 25.83 4.84
CA LYS A 160 -6.36 26.92 5.75
C LYS A 160 -7.72 26.65 6.38
N CYS A 161 -8.66 26.05 5.64
CA CYS A 161 -10.01 25.77 6.12
C CYS A 161 -10.03 24.57 7.08
N LYS A 162 -10.40 24.80 8.34
CA LYS A 162 -10.46 23.76 9.39
C LYS A 162 -11.45 22.64 9.05
N ASN A 163 -12.61 22.97 8.49
CA ASN A 163 -13.62 21.98 8.12
C ASN A 163 -13.14 21.10 6.96
N LEU A 164 -12.54 21.70 5.93
CA LEU A 164 -11.95 20.95 4.82
C LEU A 164 -10.85 19.99 5.31
N ARG A 165 -9.97 20.46 6.21
CA ARG A 165 -8.93 19.61 6.81
C ARG A 165 -9.55 18.42 7.56
N LYS A 166 -10.61 18.65 8.34
CA LYS A 166 -11.34 17.57 9.04
C LYS A 166 -11.94 16.56 8.06
N HIS A 167 -12.58 17.00 6.97
CA HIS A 167 -13.14 16.10 5.98
C HIS A 167 -12.05 15.28 5.27
N LEU A 168 -10.92 15.90 4.92
CA LEU A 168 -9.79 15.21 4.32
C LEU A 168 -9.15 14.20 5.27
N ALA A 169 -9.06 14.51 6.57
CA ALA A 169 -8.61 13.57 7.58
C ALA A 169 -9.55 12.36 7.67
N ASN A 170 -10.88 12.58 7.68
CA ASN A 170 -11.86 11.49 7.69
C ASN A 170 -11.75 10.60 6.45
N LEU A 171 -11.56 11.19 5.25
CA LEU A 171 -11.36 10.42 4.02
C LEU A 171 -10.04 9.64 4.04
N CYS A 172 -8.98 10.22 4.60
CA CYS A 172 -7.69 9.55 4.76
C CYS A 172 -7.79 8.36 5.72
N VAL A 173 -8.50 8.51 6.85
CA VAL A 173 -8.80 7.40 7.77
C VAL A 173 -9.61 6.32 7.05
N LEU A 174 -10.66 6.70 6.33
CA LEU A 174 -11.49 5.76 5.57
C LEU A 174 -10.65 4.96 4.56
N TYR A 175 -9.76 5.63 3.83
CA TYR A 175 -8.83 4.97 2.90
C TYR A 175 -7.89 3.98 3.60
N GLY A 176 -7.39 4.32 4.80
CA GLY A 176 -6.51 3.43 5.55
C GLY A 176 -7.22 2.23 6.17
N LEU A 177 -8.49 2.39 6.59
CA LEU A 177 -9.27 1.32 7.22
C LEU A 177 -9.96 0.40 6.20
N TRP A 178 -10.32 0.91 5.03
CA TRP A 178 -10.93 0.13 3.96
C TRP A 178 -9.83 -0.54 3.12
N GLN A 179 -9.42 -1.75 3.54
CA GLN A 179 -8.36 -2.53 2.90
C GLN A 179 -8.84 -3.86 2.32
#